data_AF-A0A2M7JDN6-F1
#
_entry.id   AF-A0A2M7JDN6-F1
#
_cell.length_a   1.000
_cell.length_b   1.000
_cell.length_c   1.000
_cell.angle_alpha   90.00
_cell.angle_beta   90.00
_cell.angle_gamma   90.00
#
_symmetry.space_group_name_H-M   'P 1'
#
loop_
_entity.id
_entity.type
_entity.pdbx_description
1 polymer ?
#
loop_
_entity_poly.entity_id
_entity_poly.type
_entity_poly.pdbx_seq_one_letter_code
_entity_poly.pdbx_strand_id
1 'polypeptide(L)'
;ADICHEIGDGFDSHHFIPFVIMHEFEGLLFSDCQGFGRGIGRPELAAKFQLIRDQFLSPEEINDSPKTAPSKRVEELFPGYEKPLLGVLAILEIGITAIRDECPHFHEWLIRLEDWHK
;
A
#
# COMPACT_ATOMS: atom_id res chain seq x y z
N ALA A 1 -21.88 -6.73 -4.05
CA ALA A 1 -22.54 -5.95 -5.11
C ALA A 1 -21.74 -6.16 -6.39
N ASP A 2 -22.41 -6.31 -7.53
CA ASP A 2 -21.74 -6.36 -8.83
C ASP A 2 -21.37 -4.93 -9.23
N ILE A 3 -20.09 -4.57 -9.05
CA ILE A 3 -19.58 -3.22 -9.34
C ILE A 3 -19.84 -2.86 -10.81
N CYS A 4 -19.81 -3.83 -11.72
CA CYS A 4 -20.04 -3.59 -13.14
C CYS A 4 -21.49 -3.18 -13.41
N HIS A 5 -22.43 -3.75 -12.67
CA HIS A 5 -23.85 -3.40 -12.75
C HIS A 5 -24.14 -1.98 -12.24
N GLU A 6 -23.47 -1.58 -11.15
CA GLU A 6 -23.68 -0.26 -10.53
C GLU A 6 -23.10 0.91 -11.34
N ILE A 7 -22.07 0.68 -12.17
CA ILE A 7 -21.46 1.73 -13.00
C ILE A 7 -22.34 2.09 -14.22
N GLY A 8 -23.27 1.20 -14.60
CA GLY A 8 -24.30 1.45 -15.62
C GLY A 8 -23.93 0.97 -17.03
N ASP A 9 -24.91 1.07 -17.94
CA ASP A 9 -24.91 0.40 -19.26
C ASP A 9 -23.78 0.83 -20.22
N GLY A 10 -23.07 1.92 -19.93
CA GLY A 10 -21.92 2.40 -20.71
C GLY A 10 -20.57 1.82 -20.28
N PHE A 11 -20.55 0.99 -19.22
CA PHE A 11 -19.33 0.41 -18.68
C PHE A 11 -18.85 -0.76 -19.53
N ASP A 12 -17.67 -0.61 -20.13
CA ASP A 12 -16.98 -1.72 -20.77
C ASP A 12 -16.08 -2.44 -19.76
N SER A 13 -16.54 -3.58 -19.26
CA SER A 13 -15.78 -4.42 -18.34
C SER A 13 -14.45 -4.94 -18.92
N HIS A 14 -14.28 -4.94 -20.25
CA HIS A 14 -13.02 -5.31 -20.88
C HIS A 14 -11.91 -4.27 -20.64
N HIS A 15 -12.28 -3.05 -20.24
CA HIS A 15 -11.34 -1.98 -19.88
C HIS A 15 -11.14 -1.81 -18.37
N PHE A 16 -11.51 -2.83 -17.58
CA PHE A 16 -11.41 -2.77 -16.14
C PHE A 16 -10.67 -3.96 -15.55
N ILE A 17 -9.46 -3.70 -15.04
CA ILE A 17 -8.68 -4.65 -14.27
C ILE A 17 -8.67 -4.18 -12.82
N PRO A 18 -9.61 -4.65 -11.98
CA PRO A 18 -9.72 -4.18 -10.60
C PRO A 18 -8.52 -4.61 -9.77
N PHE A 19 -8.12 -3.71 -8.88
CA PHE A 19 -7.24 -4.01 -7.75
C PHE A 19 -7.84 -3.41 -6.49
N VAL A 20 -7.84 -4.20 -5.43
CA VAL A 20 -8.35 -3.79 -4.12
C VAL A 20 -7.18 -3.86 -3.16
N ILE A 21 -6.83 -2.71 -2.59
CA ILE A 21 -5.98 -2.66 -1.40
C ILE A 21 -6.88 -3.11 -0.25
N MET A 22 -6.69 -4.34 0.23
CA MET A 22 -7.59 -4.98 1.19
C MET A 22 -7.77 -4.21 2.50
N HIS A 23 -6.80 -3.39 2.87
CA HIS A 23 -6.76 -2.72 4.16
C HIS A 23 -6.66 -1.21 4.00
N GLU A 24 -5.44 -0.66 4.02
CA GLU A 24 -5.19 0.76 3.86
C GLU A 24 -3.97 0.97 2.97
N PHE A 25 -3.91 2.14 2.33
CA PHE A 25 -2.76 2.57 1.52
C PHE A 25 -1.44 2.47 2.29
N GLU A 26 -1.44 2.80 3.58
CA GLU A 26 -0.26 2.75 4.44
C GLU A 26 0.35 1.35 4.55
N GLY A 27 -0.40 0.28 4.27
CA GLY A 27 0.15 -1.07 4.18
C GLY A 27 1.28 -1.16 3.14
N LEU A 28 1.10 -0.53 1.97
CA LEU A 28 2.11 -0.51 0.91
C LEU A 28 3.40 0.21 1.32
N LEU A 29 3.33 1.15 2.27
CA LEU A 29 4.50 1.90 2.74
C LEU A 29 5.51 1.01 3.50
N PHE A 30 5.07 -0.15 3.98
CA PHE A 30 5.97 -1.11 4.62
C PHE A 30 6.79 -1.95 3.63
N SER A 31 6.64 -1.74 2.32
CA SER A 31 7.46 -2.40 1.28
C SER A 31 8.93 -1.96 1.30
N ASP A 32 9.23 -0.76 1.82
CA ASP A 32 10.60 -0.36 2.17
C ASP A 32 10.54 0.51 3.41
N CYS A 33 10.83 -0.07 4.58
CA CYS A 33 10.80 0.64 5.86
C CYS A 33 11.87 1.74 5.96
N GLN A 34 12.98 1.61 5.23
CA GLN A 34 14.01 2.65 5.18
C GLN A 34 13.55 3.82 4.30
N GLY A 35 13.02 3.53 3.10
CA GLY A 35 12.39 4.50 2.22
C GLY A 35 11.21 5.20 2.88
N PHE A 36 10.37 4.47 3.62
CA PHE A 36 9.27 5.05 4.38
C PHE A 36 9.78 6.08 5.40
N GLY A 37 10.75 5.70 6.24
CA GLY A 37 11.37 6.61 7.21
C GLY A 37 11.98 7.85 6.56
N ARG A 38 12.71 7.69 5.46
CA ARG A 38 13.29 8.83 4.71
C ARG A 38 12.21 9.74 4.12
N GLY A 39 11.19 9.19 3.48
CA GLY A 39 10.14 9.94 2.79
C GLY A 39 9.30 10.80 3.73
N ILE A 40 9.10 10.38 4.98
CA ILE A 40 8.42 11.18 6.00
C ILE A 40 9.36 12.09 6.82
N GLY A 41 10.66 12.13 6.47
CA GLY A 41 11.68 12.90 7.19
C GLY A 41 12.01 12.37 8.59
N ARG A 42 11.78 11.08 8.84
CA ARG A 42 12.00 10.38 10.12
C ARG A 42 12.76 9.07 9.93
N PRO A 43 14.00 9.10 9.39
CA PRO A 43 14.79 7.90 9.14
C PRO A 43 15.07 7.08 10.42
N GLU A 44 15.03 7.72 11.60
CA GLU A 44 15.17 7.03 12.89
C GLU A 44 14.02 6.06 13.21
N LEU A 45 12.88 6.17 12.53
CA LEU A 45 11.74 5.27 12.70
C LEU A 45 11.84 3.99 11.86
N ALA A 46 12.75 3.91 10.89
CA ALA A 46 12.84 2.79 9.96
C ALA A 46 12.95 1.42 10.66
N ALA A 47 13.76 1.32 11.72
CA ALA A 47 13.88 0.08 12.49
C ALA A 47 12.56 -0.31 13.19
N LYS A 48 11.77 0.66 13.65
CA LYS A 48 10.47 0.39 14.27
C LYS A 48 9.42 -0.03 13.24
N PHE A 49 9.44 0.56 12.05
CA PHE A 49 8.61 0.11 10.94
C PHE A 49 8.99 -1.32 10.52
N GLN A 50 10.28 -1.65 10.48
CA GLN A 50 10.74 -3.01 10.15
C GLN A 50 10.22 -4.03 11.18
N LEU A 51 10.30 -3.71 12.48
CA LEU A 51 9.74 -4.59 13.52
C LEU A 51 8.24 -4.84 13.36
N ILE A 52 7.49 -3.91 12.79
CA ILE A 52 6.08 -4.12 12.43
C ILE A 52 5.99 -5.01 11.18
N ARG A 53 6.71 -4.69 10.12
CA ARG A 53 6.72 -5.43 8.85
C ARG A 53 7.07 -6.91 9.04
N ASP A 54 8.00 -7.21 9.94
CA ASP A 54 8.49 -8.56 10.26
C ASP A 54 7.44 -9.45 10.96
N GLN A 55 6.33 -8.87 11.44
CA GLN A 55 5.24 -9.63 12.05
C GLN A 55 4.29 -10.26 11.01
N PHE A 56 4.46 -9.95 9.73
CA PHE A 56 3.59 -10.36 8.63
C PHE A 56 4.40 -10.97 7.49
N LEU A 57 3.77 -11.78 6.64
CA LEU A 57 4.46 -12.36 5.49
C LEU A 57 4.69 -11.30 4.40
N SER A 58 3.70 -10.44 4.17
CA SER A 58 3.77 -9.33 3.21
C SER A 58 3.25 -8.01 3.80
N PRO A 59 3.56 -6.85 3.20
CA PRO A 59 2.93 -5.58 3.56
C PRO A 59 1.41 -5.58 3.33
N GLU A 60 0.93 -6.40 2.40
CA GLU A 60 -0.48 -6.54 2.04
C GLU A 60 -1.32 -7.16 3.17
N GLU A 61 -0.69 -7.92 4.06
CA GLU A 61 -1.32 -8.59 5.20
C GLU A 61 -1.32 -7.76 6.49
N ILE A 62 -0.73 -6.56 6.50
CA ILE A 62 -0.63 -5.73 7.71
C ILE A 62 -2.03 -5.21 8.08
N ASN A 63 -2.83 -5.98 8.80
CA ASN A 63 -4.08 -5.55 9.44
C ASN A 63 -4.65 -6.67 10.32
N ASP A 64 -4.62 -6.49 11.65
CA ASP A 64 -5.19 -7.49 12.56
C ASP A 64 -6.53 -7.03 13.16
N SER A 65 -6.74 -5.71 13.27
CA SER A 65 -7.93 -5.13 13.87
C SER A 65 -8.05 -3.63 13.55
N PRO A 66 -9.24 -3.01 13.74
CA PRO A 66 -9.39 -1.56 13.59
C PRO A 66 -8.47 -0.72 14.49
N LYS A 67 -7.99 -1.27 15.61
CA LYS A 67 -7.06 -0.60 16.52
C LYS A 67 -5.60 -0.72 16.06
N THR A 68 -5.32 -1.75 15.27
CA THR A 68 -4.01 -2.09 14.73
C THR A 68 -4.08 -2.08 13.21
N ALA A 69 -4.79 -1.12 12.62
CA ALA A 69 -4.74 -0.87 11.18
C ALA A 69 -3.36 -0.28 10.82
N PRO A 70 -2.89 -0.39 9.56
CA PRO A 70 -1.62 0.19 9.10
C PRO A 70 -1.41 1.63 9.60
N SER A 71 -2.39 2.51 9.37
CA SER A 71 -2.29 3.90 9.75
C SER A 71 -2.24 4.13 11.26
N LYS A 72 -2.86 3.27 12.06
CA LYS A 72 -2.78 3.34 13.53
C LYS A 72 -1.39 2.97 14.04
N ARG A 73 -0.73 1.99 13.42
CA ARG A 73 0.66 1.68 13.73
C ARG A 73 1.61 2.83 13.38
N VAL A 74 1.37 3.50 12.26
CA VAL A 74 2.14 4.68 11.87
C VAL A 74 1.90 5.83 12.85
N GLU A 75 0.64 6.11 13.21
CA GLU A 75 0.25 7.16 14.15
C GLU A 75 0.82 6.93 15.57
N GLU A 76 0.89 5.68 16.03
CA GLU A 76 1.53 5.32 17.30
C GLU A 76 3.03 5.63 17.33
N LEU A 77 3.74 5.38 16.21
CA LEU A 77 5.16 5.69 16.09
C LEU A 77 5.44 7.16 15.79
N PHE A 78 4.53 7.80 15.06
CA PHE A 78 4.60 9.20 14.68
C PHE A 78 3.22 9.88 14.81
N PRO A 79 2.89 10.44 15.99
CA PRO A 79 1.59 11.08 16.23
C PRO A 79 1.27 12.28 15.33
N GLY A 80 2.28 12.83 14.63
CA GLY A 80 2.12 13.92 13.66
C GLY A 80 1.94 13.44 12.21
N TYR A 81 1.65 12.14 12.00
CA TYR A 81 1.51 11.59 10.66
C TYR A 81 0.26 12.12 9.94
N GLU A 82 0.45 12.98 8.95
CA GLU A 82 -0.61 13.45 8.06
C GLU A 82 -0.72 12.52 6.84
N LYS A 83 -1.78 11.69 6.81
CA LYS A 83 -1.91 10.60 5.81
C LYS A 83 -1.71 11.05 4.36
N PRO A 84 -2.42 12.09 3.85
CA PRO A 84 -2.31 12.47 2.45
C PRO A 84 -0.90 12.95 2.08
N LEU A 85 -0.36 13.94 2.79
CA LEU A 85 0.96 14.51 2.46
C LEU A 85 2.08 13.50 2.66
N LEU A 86 2.18 12.91 3.86
CA LEU A 86 3.33 12.08 4.22
C LEU A 86 3.26 10.69 3.57
N GLY A 87 2.06 10.16 3.35
CA GLY A 87 1.88 8.92 2.59
C GLY A 87 2.35 9.08 1.14
N VAL A 88 2.05 10.21 0.50
CA VAL A 88 2.53 10.51 -0.86
C VAL A 88 4.05 10.68 -0.90
N LEU A 89 4.64 11.41 0.06
CA LEU A 89 6.10 11.56 0.10
C LEU A 89 6.81 10.22 0.35
N ALA A 90 6.26 9.38 1.23
CA ALA A 90 6.77 8.05 1.50
C ALA A 90 6.71 7.14 0.28
N ILE A 91 5.56 7.03 -0.40
CA ILE A 91 5.43 6.13 -1.56
C ILE A 91 6.33 6.55 -2.73
N LEU A 92 6.56 7.86 -2.90
CA LEU A 92 7.47 8.38 -3.92
C LEU A 92 8.93 8.02 -3.62
N GLU A 93 9.33 8.06 -2.35
CA GLU A 93 10.67 7.65 -1.90
C GLU A 93 10.88 6.13 -2.00
N ILE A 94 9.85 5.34 -1.69
CA ILE A 94 9.88 3.87 -1.78
C ILE A 94 9.96 3.39 -3.23
N GLY A 95 9.14 3.98 -4.11
CA GLY A 95 9.09 3.66 -5.52
C GLY A 95 8.41 2.32 -5.84
N ILE A 96 8.07 2.14 -7.12
CA ILE A 96 7.24 1.01 -7.57
C ILE A 96 7.96 -0.33 -7.50
N THR A 97 9.29 -0.35 -7.65
CA THR A 97 10.08 -1.59 -7.65
C THR A 97 9.98 -2.30 -6.29
N ALA A 98 10.20 -1.57 -5.19
CA ALA A 98 10.10 -2.15 -3.85
C ALA A 98 8.69 -2.68 -3.55
N ILE A 99 7.65 -1.95 -3.98
CA ILE A 99 6.26 -2.39 -3.82
C ILE A 99 6.02 -3.69 -4.61
N ARG A 100 6.52 -3.80 -5.84
CA ARG A 100 6.39 -5.02 -6.66
C ARG A 100 7.11 -6.22 -6.04
N ASP A 101 8.27 -5.99 -5.44
CA ASP A 101 9.08 -7.07 -4.86
C ASP A 101 8.46 -7.61 -3.57
N GLU A 102 7.78 -6.76 -2.80
CA GLU A 102 7.24 -7.10 -1.48
C GLU A 102 5.73 -7.37 -1.46
N CYS A 103 4.97 -6.89 -2.46
CA CYS A 103 3.50 -7.01 -2.53
C CYS A 103 3.06 -7.88 -3.72
N PRO A 104 2.91 -9.21 -3.54
CA PRO A 104 2.56 -10.13 -4.62
C PRO A 104 1.25 -9.80 -5.34
N HIS A 105 0.19 -9.41 -4.64
CA HIS A 105 -1.08 -9.11 -5.31
C HIS A 105 -1.00 -7.82 -6.13
N PHE A 106 -0.33 -6.79 -5.61
CA PHE A 106 -0.03 -5.58 -6.39
C PHE A 106 0.81 -5.90 -7.63
N HIS A 107 1.83 -6.75 -7.48
CA HIS A 107 2.69 -7.17 -8.57
C HIS A 107 1.91 -7.90 -9.68
N GLU A 108 1.09 -8.88 -9.31
CA GLU A 108 0.26 -9.64 -10.26
C GLU A 108 -0.74 -8.74 -10.98
N TRP A 109 -1.38 -7.81 -10.27
CA TRP A 109 -2.27 -6.83 -10.88
C TRP A 109 -1.53 -5.94 -11.89
N LEU A 110 -0.34 -5.46 -11.53
CA LEU A 110 0.42 -4.59 -12.39
C LEU A 110 0.92 -5.31 -13.65
N ILE A 111 1.33 -6.59 -13.55
CA ILE A 111 1.61 -7.42 -14.73
C ILE A 111 0.40 -7.47 -15.67
N ARG A 112 -0.79 -7.73 -15.11
CA ARG A 112 -2.03 -7.78 -15.92
C ARG A 112 -2.32 -6.46 -16.61
N LEU A 113 -2.04 -5.32 -15.98
CA LEU A 113 -2.15 -4.00 -16.60
C LEU A 113 -1.10 -3.76 -17.69
N GLU A 114 0.14 -4.18 -17.47
CA GLU A 114 1.26 -4.02 -18.42
C GLU A 114 1.11 -4.88 -19.67
N ASP A 115 0.43 -6.02 -19.55
CA ASP A 115 0.10 -6.92 -20.65
C ASP A 115 -1.28 -6.63 -21.26
N TRP A 116 -2.05 -5.70 -20.69
CA TRP A 116 -3.35 -5.31 -21.22
C TRP A 116 -3.15 -4.63 -22.58
N HIS A 117 -3.73 -5.23 -23.63
CA HIS A 117 -3.64 -4.84 -25.04
C HIS A 117 -2.32 -5.22 -25.76
N LYS A 118 -1.47 -6.09 -25.20
CA LYS A 118 -0.60 -6.96 -26.01
C LYS A 118 -1.40 -8.14 -26.55
#